data_AF-A0A3D6D843-F1
#
_entry.id   AF-A0A3D6D843-F1
#
_cell.length_a   1.000
_cell.length_b   1.000
_cell.length_c   1.000
_cell.angle_alpha   90.00
_cell.angle_beta   90.00
_cell.angle_gamma   90.00
#
_symmetry.space_group_name_H-M   'P 1'
#
loop_
_entity.id
_entity.type
_entity.pdbx_description
1 polymer ?
#
loop_
_entity_poly.entity_id
_entity_poly.type
_entity_poly.pdbx_seq_one_letter_code
_entity_poly.pdbx_strand_id
1 'polypeptide(L)'
;MKKIISLSFLLLVLLAGIPLSAGDIKSPHPEGFFVELSSIGHSWGNFELSTAPLLDILGDYNLKLRYFPGENDVVQLSVDIFDPGLLPSYFGQPRETSIFLWNLRGYYHLNIELGKVSLKPHIEVNNSGIVITDLEVPQWLHGTWVKGYLQLGYYPTNNTELFTTIEAGELLDVRTEPATTDTGFQEFVQALKENAGYTLLKIGGRWYYDPYSSVELGYRLTLNDGFLIYAQGFTITDWIYNFFAFLKFLQETSEPEEELPQINIPFITTDYYLTFSARF
;
A
#
# COMPACT_ATOMS: atom_id res chain seq x y z
N MET A 1 -8.84 -20.89 -26.17
CA MET A 1 -8.12 -19.69 -26.66
C MET A 1 -8.99 -18.71 -27.45
N LYS A 2 -9.79 -19.13 -28.45
CA LYS A 2 -10.64 -18.19 -29.22
C LYS A 2 -11.77 -17.49 -28.44
N LYS A 3 -12.30 -18.08 -27.35
CA LYS A 3 -13.37 -17.47 -26.54
C LYS A 3 -12.91 -16.37 -25.56
N ILE A 4 -11.63 -16.37 -25.16
CA ILE A 4 -11.08 -15.37 -24.23
C ILE A 4 -10.81 -14.05 -24.97
N ILE A 5 -10.33 -14.15 -26.21
CA ILE A 5 -10.09 -12.98 -27.08
C ILE A 5 -11.41 -12.28 -27.44
N SER A 6 -12.52 -13.03 -27.57
CA SER A 6 -13.84 -12.47 -27.84
C SER A 6 -14.41 -11.64 -26.67
N LEU A 7 -14.08 -12.00 -25.42
CA LEU A 7 -14.53 -11.24 -24.24
C LEU A 7 -13.72 -9.94 -24.08
N SER A 8 -12.41 -10.00 -24.33
CA SER A 8 -11.52 -8.83 -24.31
C SER A 8 -11.87 -7.81 -25.41
N PHE A 9 -12.36 -8.27 -26.57
CA PHE A 9 -12.77 -7.40 -27.67
C PHE A 9 -14.17 -6.79 -27.45
N LEU A 10 -15.07 -7.49 -26.73
CA LEU A 10 -16.39 -6.96 -26.37
C LEU A 10 -16.30 -5.86 -25.30
N LEU A 11 -15.32 -5.94 -24.39
CA LEU A 11 -15.05 -4.90 -23.38
C LEU A 11 -14.51 -3.60 -24.03
N LEU A 12 -13.76 -3.73 -25.13
CA LEU A 12 -13.17 -2.58 -25.84
C LEU A 12 -14.22 -1.77 -26.64
N VAL A 13 -15.34 -2.38 -27.04
CA VAL A 13 -16.34 -1.77 -27.94
C VAL A 13 -17.44 -1.00 -27.18
N LEU A 14 -17.52 -1.14 -25.85
CA LEU A 14 -18.48 -0.37 -25.02
C LEU A 14 -17.98 1.03 -24.59
N LEU A 15 -16.79 1.46 -25.03
CA LEU A 15 -16.18 2.74 -24.66
C LEU A 15 -16.63 3.94 -25.53
N ALA A 16 -17.75 3.83 -26.25
CA ALA A 16 -18.27 4.92 -27.07
C ALA A 16 -19.18 5.88 -26.26
N GLY A 17 -18.55 6.94 -25.74
CA GLY A 17 -19.14 8.28 -25.66
C GLY A 17 -20.04 8.62 -24.46
N ILE A 18 -19.59 9.60 -23.67
CA ILE A 18 -20.27 10.83 -23.20
C ILE A 18 -19.37 11.40 -22.07
N PRO A 19 -18.95 12.68 -22.11
CA PRO A 19 -18.02 13.23 -21.13
C PRO A 19 -18.76 13.68 -19.87
N LEU A 20 -18.39 13.12 -18.72
CA LEU A 20 -18.61 13.67 -17.39
C LEU A 20 -17.38 13.24 -16.56
N SER A 21 -16.60 14.22 -16.07
CA SER A 21 -15.36 14.00 -15.33
C SER A 21 -15.64 13.53 -13.91
N ALA A 22 -15.14 12.35 -13.54
CA ALA A 22 -15.28 11.76 -12.21
C ALA A 22 -13.90 11.53 -11.56
N GLY A 23 -12.96 12.43 -11.87
CA GLY A 23 -11.55 12.43 -11.46
C GLY A 23 -11.30 11.91 -10.06
N ASP A 24 -10.60 10.77 -9.98
CA ASP A 24 -10.07 10.20 -8.73
C ASP A 24 -8.68 10.71 -8.34
N ILE A 25 -8.00 11.39 -9.28
CA ILE A 25 -6.85 12.23 -8.99
C ILE A 25 -7.35 13.68 -8.96
N LYS A 26 -7.09 14.37 -7.86
CA LYS A 26 -7.35 15.79 -7.66
C LYS A 26 -6.09 16.57 -7.91
N SER A 27 -6.28 17.79 -8.42
CA SER A 27 -5.21 18.78 -8.48
C SER A 27 -4.58 18.99 -7.10
N PRO A 28 -3.32 19.44 -7.06
CA PRO A 28 -2.69 19.84 -5.81
C PRO A 28 -3.59 20.77 -4.99
N HIS A 29 -3.43 20.74 -3.68
CA HIS A 29 -4.01 21.70 -2.75
C HIS A 29 -3.72 23.12 -3.23
N PRO A 30 -4.60 24.09 -2.91
CA PRO A 30 -4.33 25.50 -3.16
C PRO A 30 -2.94 25.89 -2.64
N GLU A 31 -2.25 26.75 -3.38
CA GLU A 31 -0.88 27.15 -3.03
C GLU A 31 -0.79 27.68 -1.59
N GLY A 32 0.25 27.24 -0.88
CA GLY A 32 0.48 27.56 0.52
C GLY A 32 0.25 26.38 1.46
N PHE A 33 0.10 26.70 2.75
CA PHE A 33 -0.09 25.70 3.81
C PHE A 33 -1.49 25.11 3.79
N PHE A 34 -1.57 23.80 3.98
CA PHE A 34 -2.83 23.08 4.14
C PHE A 34 -2.81 22.17 5.37
N VAL A 35 -4.00 21.94 5.93
CA VAL A 35 -4.24 21.03 7.05
C VAL A 35 -5.53 20.27 6.73
N GLU A 36 -5.44 18.95 6.75
CA GLU A 36 -6.57 18.03 6.67
C GLU A 36 -6.44 16.96 7.75
N LEU A 37 -7.45 16.11 7.91
CA LEU A 37 -7.47 15.09 8.97
C LEU A 37 -6.27 14.13 8.88
N SER A 38 -5.89 13.77 7.66
CA SER A 38 -4.84 12.79 7.36
C SER A 38 -3.46 13.40 7.17
N SER A 39 -3.34 14.71 6.94
CA SER A 39 -2.06 15.32 6.58
C SER A 39 -1.97 16.81 6.87
N ILE A 40 -0.73 17.27 7.06
CA ILE A 40 -0.35 18.68 7.08
C ILE A 40 0.77 18.88 6.06
N GLY A 41 0.74 20.00 5.34
CA GLY A 41 1.73 20.23 4.30
C GLY A 41 1.73 21.62 3.67
N HIS A 42 2.49 21.72 2.60
CA HIS A 42 2.63 22.90 1.77
C HIS A 42 2.55 22.49 0.29
N SER A 43 1.69 23.16 -0.48
CA SER A 43 1.59 23.04 -1.94
C SER A 43 2.22 24.23 -2.66
N TRP A 44 2.96 23.98 -3.75
CA TRP A 44 3.48 25.01 -4.64
C TRP A 44 3.46 24.54 -6.10
N GLY A 45 2.71 25.23 -6.96
CA GLY A 45 2.49 24.80 -8.34
C GLY A 45 1.97 23.35 -8.41
N ASN A 46 2.75 22.47 -9.04
CA ASN A 46 2.41 21.05 -9.21
C ASN A 46 3.04 20.13 -8.15
N PHE A 47 3.56 20.68 -7.05
CA PHE A 47 4.23 19.93 -6.00
C PHE A 47 3.54 20.08 -4.66
N GLU A 48 3.64 19.04 -3.84
CA GLU A 48 3.25 19.08 -2.44
C GLU A 48 4.27 18.36 -1.57
N LEU A 49 4.58 18.94 -0.42
CA LEU A 49 5.26 18.28 0.69
C LEU A 49 4.30 18.14 1.85
N SER A 50 4.16 16.94 2.40
CA SER A 50 3.28 16.69 3.54
C SER A 50 3.83 15.65 4.51
N THR A 51 3.30 15.67 5.72
CA THR A 51 3.44 14.63 6.73
C THR A 51 2.04 14.23 7.24
N ALA A 52 1.93 13.10 7.92
CA ALA A 52 0.72 12.62 8.56
C ALA A 52 0.89 12.67 10.09
N PRO A 53 0.45 13.74 10.77
CA PRO A 53 0.71 13.95 12.20
C PRO A 53 0.18 12.85 13.12
N LEU A 54 -0.88 12.16 12.70
CA LEU A 54 -1.45 11.04 13.46
C LEU A 54 -0.49 9.85 13.55
N LEU A 55 0.34 9.64 12.52
CA LEU A 55 1.35 8.59 12.49
C LEU A 55 2.56 8.96 13.35
N ASP A 56 2.92 10.24 13.42
CA ASP A 56 4.02 10.73 14.27
C ASP A 56 3.80 10.39 15.76
N ILE A 57 2.54 10.41 16.23
CA ILE A 57 2.16 10.01 17.61
C ILE A 57 2.44 8.53 17.86
N LEU A 58 2.33 7.70 16.81
CA LEU A 58 2.60 6.27 16.87
C LEU A 58 4.09 5.95 16.70
N GLY A 59 4.93 6.95 16.49
CA GLY A 59 6.36 6.79 16.22
C GLY A 59 6.71 6.53 14.77
N ASP A 60 5.75 6.73 13.86
CA ASP A 60 5.94 6.61 12.41
C ASP A 60 6.12 8.00 11.78
N TYR A 61 7.38 8.44 11.76
CA TYR A 61 7.78 9.72 11.19
C TYR A 61 7.80 9.62 9.68
N ASN A 62 6.89 10.35 9.02
CA ASN A 62 6.66 10.21 7.60
C ASN A 62 6.78 11.55 6.86
N LEU A 63 7.38 11.52 5.68
CA LEU A 63 7.51 12.66 4.78
C LEU A 63 7.14 12.23 3.37
N LYS A 64 6.23 12.97 2.73
CA LYS A 64 5.67 12.67 1.41
C LYS A 64 5.88 13.85 0.48
N LEU A 65 6.53 13.60 -0.65
CA LEU A 65 6.63 14.53 -1.77
C LEU A 65 5.74 14.02 -2.91
N ARG A 66 4.73 14.80 -3.28
CA ARG A 66 3.89 14.53 -4.46
C ARG A 66 4.22 15.52 -5.58
N TYR A 67 4.23 15.02 -6.80
CA TYR A 67 4.30 15.80 -8.02
C TYR A 67 3.15 15.40 -8.93
N PHE A 68 2.46 16.38 -9.50
CA PHE A 68 1.30 16.20 -10.37
C PHE A 68 1.69 16.64 -11.80
N PRO A 69 2.16 15.72 -12.67
CA PRO A 69 2.58 16.08 -14.03
C PRO A 69 1.42 16.62 -14.88
N GLY A 70 0.21 16.11 -14.65
CA GLY A 70 -1.04 16.56 -15.23
C GLY A 70 -2.21 16.38 -14.27
N GLU A 71 -3.42 16.64 -14.75
CA GLU A 71 -4.66 16.58 -13.94
C GLU A 71 -5.06 15.15 -13.55
N ASN A 72 -4.45 14.14 -14.17
CA ASN A 72 -4.85 12.75 -14.08
C ASN A 72 -3.73 11.83 -13.63
N ASP A 73 -2.58 12.36 -13.21
CA ASP A 73 -1.46 11.55 -12.78
C ASP A 73 -0.69 12.17 -11.63
N VAL A 74 -0.15 11.31 -10.79
CA VAL A 74 0.63 11.68 -9.63
C VAL A 74 1.84 10.77 -9.48
N VAL A 75 2.98 11.38 -9.18
CA VAL A 75 4.18 10.71 -8.71
C VAL A 75 4.31 11.05 -7.23
N GLN A 76 4.51 10.04 -6.40
CA GLN A 76 4.82 10.25 -4.98
C GLN A 76 6.14 9.57 -4.63
N LEU A 77 6.93 10.26 -3.81
CA LEU A 77 8.02 9.69 -3.04
C LEU A 77 7.70 9.87 -1.56
N SER A 78 7.80 8.82 -0.77
CA SER A 78 7.66 8.90 0.68
C SER A 78 8.81 8.20 1.40
N VAL A 79 9.18 8.76 2.53
CA VAL A 79 10.10 8.17 3.50
C VAL A 79 9.37 8.11 4.83
N ASP A 80 9.38 6.92 5.42
CA ASP A 80 8.78 6.64 6.71
C ASP A 80 9.85 6.00 7.60
N ILE A 81 9.99 6.47 8.83
CA ILE A 81 10.87 5.89 9.86
C ILE A 81 10.01 5.59 11.08
N PHE A 82 9.94 4.32 11.43
CA PHE A 82 9.18 3.85 12.57
C PHE A 82 10.09 3.48 13.74
N ASP A 83 9.85 4.13 14.89
CA ASP A 83 10.46 3.81 16.18
C ASP A 83 9.48 2.98 17.03
N PRO A 84 9.64 1.63 17.06
CA PRO A 84 8.77 0.76 17.85
C PRO A 84 8.85 1.03 19.36
N GLY A 85 9.94 1.64 19.85
CA GLY A 85 10.13 1.96 21.25
C GLY A 85 9.38 3.21 21.71
N LEU A 86 8.90 4.06 20.79
CA LEU A 86 8.26 5.33 21.14
C LEU A 86 6.92 5.12 21.86
N LEU A 87 6.00 4.35 21.26
CA LEU A 87 4.66 4.18 21.83
C LEU A 87 4.67 3.56 23.25
N PRO A 88 5.43 2.47 23.52
CA PRO A 88 5.58 1.94 24.87
C PRO A 88 6.12 2.95 25.89
N SER A 89 7.01 3.86 25.46
CA SER A 89 7.59 4.88 26.35
C SER A 89 6.58 5.89 26.86
N TYR A 90 5.53 6.20 26.08
CA TYR A 90 4.40 7.02 26.53
C TYR A 90 3.61 6.36 27.67
N PHE A 91 3.67 5.04 27.78
CA PHE A 91 3.04 4.26 28.86
C PHE A 91 4.00 3.93 30.01
N GLY A 92 5.18 4.56 30.04
CA GLY A 92 6.16 4.41 31.12
C GLY A 92 7.03 3.15 31.02
N GLN A 93 6.98 2.42 29.90
CA GLN A 93 7.94 1.34 29.64
C GLN A 93 9.31 1.92 29.27
N PRO A 94 10.41 1.24 29.64
CA PRO A 94 11.73 1.64 29.20
C PRO A 94 11.80 1.61 27.66
N ARG A 95 12.40 2.64 27.07
CA ARG A 95 12.56 2.74 25.62
C ARG A 95 13.74 1.86 25.21
N GLU A 96 13.45 0.73 24.56
CA GLU A 96 14.47 -0.05 23.85
C GLU A 96 14.65 0.55 22.45
N THR A 97 15.69 1.36 22.26
CA THR A 97 15.96 2.09 21.00
C THR A 97 16.89 1.33 20.06
N SER A 98 16.99 0.01 20.19
CA SER A 98 17.94 -0.78 19.42
C SER A 98 17.46 -1.06 18.00
N ILE A 99 16.16 -0.97 17.73
CA ILE A 99 15.58 -1.37 16.44
C ILE A 99 14.79 -0.21 15.86
N PHE A 100 15.11 0.18 14.63
CA PHE A 100 14.28 1.09 13.82
C PHE A 100 13.85 0.40 12.53
N LEU A 101 12.64 0.69 12.11
CA LEU A 101 12.09 0.27 10.83
C LEU A 101 12.08 1.49 9.90
N TRP A 102 12.36 1.28 8.62
CA TRP A 102 12.26 2.34 7.62
C TRP A 102 11.61 1.83 6.35
N ASN A 103 11.01 2.76 5.61
CA ASN A 103 10.32 2.50 4.37
C ASN A 103 10.54 3.68 3.42
N LEU A 104 11.14 3.40 2.27
CA LEU A 104 11.25 4.31 1.14
C LEU A 104 10.32 3.80 0.04
N ARG A 105 9.31 4.58 -0.29
CA ARG A 105 8.29 4.20 -1.27
C ARG A 105 8.22 5.24 -2.37
N GLY A 106 8.26 4.79 -3.62
CA GLY A 106 8.01 5.62 -4.79
C GLY A 106 6.90 5.00 -5.63
N TYR A 107 5.91 5.79 -6.06
CA TYR A 107 4.90 5.30 -6.98
C TYR A 107 4.52 6.31 -8.07
N TYR A 108 3.99 5.76 -9.16
CA TYR A 108 3.27 6.50 -10.20
C TYR A 108 1.86 5.95 -10.30
N HIS A 109 0.88 6.86 -10.33
CA HIS A 109 -0.53 6.53 -10.51
C HIS A 109 -1.12 7.42 -11.59
N LEU A 110 -1.96 6.83 -12.44
CA LEU A 110 -2.64 7.51 -13.53
C LEU A 110 -4.13 7.13 -13.49
N ASN A 111 -5.00 8.06 -13.83
CA ASN A 111 -6.44 7.86 -13.96
C ASN A 111 -6.90 8.27 -15.36
N ILE A 112 -7.14 7.29 -16.23
CA ILE A 112 -7.64 7.54 -17.60
C ILE A 112 -9.17 7.50 -17.56
N GLU A 113 -9.81 8.65 -17.70
CA GLU A 113 -11.28 8.76 -17.67
C GLU A 113 -11.90 8.66 -19.06
N LEU A 114 -12.90 7.80 -19.19
CA LEU A 114 -13.66 7.55 -20.42
C LEU A 114 -15.15 7.58 -20.08
N GLY A 115 -15.65 8.78 -19.80
CA GLY A 115 -17.04 9.00 -19.37
C GLY A 115 -17.29 8.39 -17.99
N LYS A 116 -18.20 7.42 -17.89
CA LYS A 116 -18.48 6.71 -16.63
C LYS A 116 -17.48 5.59 -16.33
N VAL A 117 -16.49 5.36 -17.17
CA VAL A 117 -15.49 4.31 -16.97
C VAL A 117 -14.13 4.95 -16.72
N SER A 118 -13.31 4.33 -15.88
CA SER A 118 -11.91 4.72 -15.69
C SER A 118 -10.97 3.52 -15.77
N LEU A 119 -9.77 3.76 -16.28
CA LEU A 119 -8.65 2.82 -16.23
C LEU A 119 -7.53 3.43 -15.40
N LYS A 120 -7.14 2.73 -14.34
CA LYS A 120 -6.20 3.22 -13.33
C LYS A 120 -5.01 2.29 -13.20
N PRO A 121 -3.96 2.47 -14.03
CA PRO A 121 -2.70 1.78 -13.81
C PRO A 121 -1.94 2.42 -12.64
N HIS A 122 -1.21 1.57 -11.91
CA HIS A 122 -0.37 1.97 -10.80
C HIS A 122 0.88 1.12 -10.77
N ILE A 123 2.02 1.74 -10.45
CA ILE A 123 3.27 1.05 -10.18
C ILE A 123 3.94 1.67 -8.95
N GLU A 124 4.38 0.81 -8.03
CA GLU A 124 5.06 1.17 -6.81
C GLU A 124 6.36 0.37 -6.71
N VAL A 125 7.44 1.07 -6.35
CA VAL A 125 8.71 0.48 -5.93
C VAL A 125 8.89 0.85 -4.47
N ASN A 126 9.27 -0.15 -3.68
CA ASN A 126 9.44 0.03 -2.27
C ASN A 126 10.76 -0.61 -1.81
N ASN A 127 11.42 0.08 -0.89
CA ASN A 127 12.57 -0.42 -0.19
C ASN A 127 12.33 -0.22 1.30
N SER A 128 12.17 -1.31 2.02
CA SER A 128 11.92 -1.29 3.47
C SER A 128 12.98 -2.09 4.18
N GLY A 129 13.27 -1.73 5.42
CA GLY A 129 14.28 -2.44 6.19
C GLY A 129 14.20 -2.20 7.68
N ILE A 130 15.06 -2.94 8.37
CA ILE A 130 15.29 -2.88 9.81
C ILE A 130 16.75 -2.47 10.00
N VAL A 131 16.99 -1.60 10.96
CA VAL A 131 18.34 -1.31 11.47
C VAL A 131 18.40 -1.63 12.96
N ILE A 132 19.45 -2.35 13.35
CA ILE A 132 19.79 -2.66 14.73
C ILE A 132 20.99 -1.79 15.13
N THR A 133 20.81 -0.88 16.09
CA THR A 133 21.76 0.19 16.42
C THR A 133 22.55 0.00 17.72
N ASP A 134 22.19 -1.00 18.53
CA ASP A 134 22.85 -1.31 19.81
C ASP A 134 24.11 -2.19 19.69
N LEU A 135 24.48 -2.54 18.45
CA LEU A 135 25.68 -3.30 18.11
C LEU A 135 26.88 -2.38 17.87
N GLU A 136 28.11 -2.89 18.05
CA GLU A 136 29.36 -2.15 17.74
C GLU A 136 29.40 -1.67 16.28
N VAL A 137 28.82 -2.46 15.36
CA VAL A 137 28.57 -2.09 13.97
C VAL A 137 27.08 -2.27 13.72
N PRO A 138 26.33 -1.20 13.38
CA PRO A 138 24.90 -1.31 13.10
C PRO A 138 24.63 -2.34 12.01
N GLN A 139 23.68 -3.22 12.26
CA GLN A 139 23.26 -4.23 11.29
C GLN A 139 22.00 -3.77 10.59
N TRP A 140 22.01 -3.86 9.27
CA TRP A 140 20.87 -3.54 8.43
C TRP A 140 20.39 -4.79 7.73
N LEU A 141 19.08 -4.92 7.60
CA LEU A 141 18.42 -5.84 6.68
C LEU A 141 17.43 -5.01 5.86
N HIS A 142 17.51 -5.06 4.54
CA HIS A 142 16.54 -4.36 3.70
C HIS A 142 16.12 -5.21 2.52
N GLY A 143 14.83 -5.12 2.19
CA GLY A 143 14.23 -5.73 1.02
C GLY A 143 13.84 -4.66 0.01
N THR A 144 14.03 -4.94 -1.28
CA THR A 144 13.46 -4.15 -2.37
C THR A 144 12.39 -4.98 -3.06
N TRP A 145 11.21 -4.43 -3.19
CA TRP A 145 10.08 -5.09 -3.82
C TRP A 145 9.30 -4.11 -4.69
N VAL A 146 8.57 -4.66 -5.64
CA VAL A 146 7.72 -3.90 -6.56
C VAL A 146 6.32 -4.44 -6.51
N LYS A 147 5.34 -3.57 -6.70
CA LYS A 147 3.97 -3.98 -6.99
C LYS A 147 3.37 -3.06 -8.04
N GLY A 148 2.35 -3.55 -8.70
CA GLY A 148 1.55 -2.75 -9.59
C GLY A 148 0.14 -3.30 -9.65
N TYR A 149 -0.78 -2.43 -10.07
CA TYR A 149 -2.13 -2.86 -10.36
C TYR A 149 -2.69 -2.20 -11.59
N LEU A 150 -3.70 -2.85 -12.16
CA LEU A 150 -4.58 -2.27 -13.15
C LEU A 150 -6.00 -2.35 -12.61
N GLN A 151 -6.63 -1.19 -12.42
CA GLN A 151 -8.00 -1.11 -11.98
C GLN A 151 -8.91 -0.58 -13.09
N LEU A 152 -10.06 -1.23 -13.26
CA LEU A 152 -11.20 -0.74 -14.01
C LEU A 152 -12.26 -0.20 -13.04
N GLY A 153 -12.67 1.05 -13.26
CA GLY A 153 -13.72 1.72 -12.51
C GLY A 153 -14.97 1.98 -13.34
N TYR A 154 -16.15 1.91 -12.74
CA TYR A 154 -17.41 2.34 -13.31
C TYR A 154 -18.17 3.23 -12.33
N TYR A 155 -18.58 4.42 -12.77
CA TYR A 155 -19.24 5.42 -11.94
C TYR A 155 -20.77 5.44 -12.18
N PRO A 156 -21.57 4.64 -11.44
CA PRO A 156 -23.03 4.70 -11.56
C PRO A 156 -23.58 6.08 -11.16
N THR A 157 -22.94 6.75 -10.20
CA THR A 157 -23.22 8.13 -9.76
C THR A 157 -21.92 8.93 -9.73
N ASN A 158 -22.00 10.25 -9.58
CA ASN A 158 -20.81 11.10 -9.47
C ASN A 158 -19.96 10.83 -8.21
N ASN A 159 -20.55 10.16 -7.20
CA ASN A 159 -19.95 9.94 -5.90
C ASN A 159 -19.83 8.45 -5.58
N THR A 160 -20.00 7.55 -6.56
CA THR A 160 -19.89 6.11 -6.35
C THR A 160 -19.10 5.50 -7.49
N GLU A 161 -18.13 4.65 -7.18
CA GLU A 161 -17.38 3.82 -8.13
C GLU A 161 -17.63 2.34 -7.83
N LEU A 162 -17.88 1.51 -8.84
CA LEU A 162 -17.69 0.07 -8.78
C LEU A 162 -16.36 -0.25 -9.43
N PHE A 163 -15.53 -1.09 -8.80
CA PHE A 163 -14.20 -1.37 -9.32
C PHE A 163 -13.87 -2.85 -9.40
N THR A 164 -12.93 -3.15 -10.28
CA THR A 164 -12.21 -4.42 -10.35
C THR A 164 -10.74 -4.15 -10.57
N THR A 165 -9.88 -4.75 -9.77
CA THR A 165 -8.44 -4.50 -9.77
C THR A 165 -7.68 -5.82 -9.82
N ILE A 166 -6.73 -5.93 -10.75
CA ILE A 166 -5.72 -6.99 -10.70
C ILE A 166 -4.44 -6.35 -10.18
N GLU A 167 -3.90 -6.91 -9.10
CA GLU A 167 -2.67 -6.46 -8.46
C GLU A 167 -1.69 -7.62 -8.37
N ALA A 168 -0.41 -7.31 -8.56
CA ALA A 168 0.68 -8.26 -8.38
C ALA A 168 1.89 -7.55 -7.77
N GLY A 169 2.69 -8.30 -7.04
CA GLY A 169 3.95 -7.81 -6.50
C GLY A 169 4.99 -8.92 -6.40
N GLU A 170 6.25 -8.50 -6.40
CA GLU A 170 7.42 -9.38 -6.44
C GLU A 170 8.56 -8.81 -5.61
N LEU A 171 9.31 -9.70 -4.96
CA LEU A 171 10.51 -9.36 -4.21
C LEU A 171 11.69 -9.39 -5.16
N LEU A 172 12.34 -8.24 -5.34
CA LEU A 172 13.48 -8.13 -6.23
C LEU A 172 14.77 -8.56 -5.54
N ASP A 173 14.95 -8.12 -4.31
CA ASP A 173 16.22 -8.30 -3.60
C ASP A 173 16.06 -8.20 -2.07
N VAL A 174 16.97 -8.85 -1.35
CA VAL A 174 17.14 -8.72 0.10
C VAL A 174 18.63 -8.69 0.40
N ARG A 175 19.06 -7.68 1.17
CA ARG A 175 20.47 -7.47 1.50
C ARG A 175 20.65 -7.16 2.97
N THR A 176 21.82 -7.54 3.48
CA THR A 176 22.30 -7.13 4.79
C THR A 176 23.45 -6.15 4.66
N GLU A 177 23.61 -5.28 5.66
CA GLU A 177 24.84 -4.52 5.87
C GLU A 177 25.32 -4.76 7.31
N PRO A 178 26.54 -5.29 7.54
CA PRO A 178 27.50 -5.72 6.53
C PRO A 178 26.99 -6.90 5.69
N ALA A 179 27.48 -6.96 4.44
CA ALA A 179 27.14 -8.04 3.53
C ALA A 179 27.58 -9.40 4.10
N THR A 180 26.64 -10.34 4.18
CA THR A 180 26.94 -11.72 4.58
C THR A 180 27.39 -12.56 3.38
N THR A 181 28.37 -13.43 3.61
CA THR A 181 28.81 -14.46 2.64
C THR A 181 28.24 -15.83 2.97
N ASP A 182 27.37 -15.92 3.98
CA ASP A 182 26.70 -17.16 4.37
C ASP A 182 25.84 -17.69 3.23
N THR A 183 26.18 -18.89 2.76
CA THR A 183 25.44 -19.57 1.69
C THR A 183 24.01 -19.90 2.12
N GLY A 184 23.77 -20.17 3.41
CA GLY A 184 22.44 -20.42 3.94
C GLY A 184 21.54 -19.18 3.84
N PHE A 185 22.10 -17.99 4.04
CA PHE A 185 21.37 -16.73 3.82
C PHE A 185 21.03 -16.52 2.34
N GLN A 186 21.97 -16.81 1.43
CA GLN A 186 21.71 -16.67 0.00
C GLN A 186 20.64 -17.65 -0.50
N GLU A 187 20.67 -18.90 -0.01
CA GLU A 187 19.63 -19.90 -0.27
C GLU A 187 18.27 -19.46 0.30
N PHE A 188 18.25 -18.91 1.52
CA PHE A 188 17.05 -18.33 2.11
C PHE A 188 16.49 -17.18 1.26
N VAL A 189 17.31 -16.22 0.83
CA VAL A 189 16.87 -15.09 -0.01
C VAL A 189 16.35 -15.59 -1.35
N GLN A 190 17.00 -16.57 -1.96
CA GLN A 190 16.54 -17.14 -3.23
C GLN A 190 15.18 -17.84 -3.06
N ALA A 191 15.02 -18.66 -2.02
CA ALA A 191 13.75 -19.28 -1.69
C ALA A 191 12.67 -18.23 -1.38
N LEU A 192 13.02 -17.16 -0.67
CA LEU A 192 12.10 -16.07 -0.37
C LEU A 192 11.64 -15.38 -1.66
N LYS A 193 12.54 -15.08 -2.60
CA LYS A 193 12.19 -14.47 -3.90
C LYS A 193 11.25 -15.35 -4.72
N GLU A 194 11.48 -16.66 -4.74
CA GLU A 194 10.64 -17.62 -5.45
C GLU A 194 9.23 -17.74 -4.86
N ASN A 195 9.08 -17.53 -3.56
CA ASN A 195 7.81 -17.68 -2.84
C ASN A 195 7.16 -16.33 -2.44
N ALA A 196 7.83 -15.20 -2.70
CA ALA A 196 7.34 -13.89 -2.29
C ALA A 196 6.30 -13.33 -3.27
N GLY A 197 6.37 -13.71 -4.54
CA GLY A 197 5.50 -13.19 -5.59
C GLY A 197 4.03 -13.53 -5.36
N TYR A 198 3.15 -12.54 -5.46
CA TYR A 198 1.70 -12.73 -5.29
C TYR A 198 0.92 -12.14 -6.46
N THR A 199 -0.32 -12.59 -6.60
CA THR A 199 -1.29 -11.98 -7.51
C THR A 199 -2.68 -12.06 -6.88
N LEU A 200 -3.41 -10.96 -6.93
CA LEU A 200 -4.75 -10.88 -6.37
C LEU A 200 -5.71 -10.14 -7.29
N LEU A 201 -6.99 -10.46 -7.13
CA LEU A 201 -8.11 -9.79 -7.76
C LEU A 201 -8.95 -9.12 -6.67
N LYS A 202 -9.14 -7.81 -6.75
CA LYS A 202 -10.07 -7.05 -5.90
C LYS A 202 -11.31 -6.70 -6.70
N ILE A 203 -12.49 -6.85 -6.09
CA ILE A 203 -13.75 -6.35 -6.63
C ILE A 203 -14.49 -5.60 -5.53
N GLY A 204 -15.15 -4.49 -5.83
CA GLY A 204 -15.81 -3.73 -4.79
C GLY A 204 -16.51 -2.48 -5.25
N GLY A 205 -16.89 -1.65 -4.28
CA GLY A 205 -17.45 -0.34 -4.50
C GLY A 205 -16.83 0.72 -3.58
N ARG A 206 -16.74 1.95 -4.07
CA ARG A 206 -16.32 3.14 -3.32
C ARG A 206 -17.43 4.16 -3.29
N TRP A 207 -17.56 4.82 -2.16
CA TRP A 207 -18.40 6.00 -2.01
C TRP A 207 -17.55 7.19 -1.56
N TYR A 208 -17.60 8.25 -2.35
CA TYR A 208 -16.84 9.47 -2.09
C TYR A 208 -17.73 10.46 -1.35
N TYR A 209 -17.39 10.72 -0.10
CA TYR A 209 -18.14 11.64 0.74
C TYR A 209 -17.60 13.07 0.66
N ASP A 210 -16.36 13.25 0.19
CA ASP A 210 -15.77 14.55 -0.14
C ASP A 210 -14.82 14.43 -1.37
N PRO A 211 -14.22 15.54 -1.85
CA PRO A 211 -13.32 15.51 -3.00
C PRO A 211 -12.03 14.71 -2.81
N TYR A 212 -11.58 14.47 -1.58
CA TYR A 212 -10.28 13.91 -1.21
C TYR A 212 -10.38 12.57 -0.48
N SER A 213 -11.58 12.11 -0.13
CA SER A 213 -11.79 10.96 0.73
C SER A 213 -12.93 10.06 0.27
N SER A 214 -12.78 8.77 0.52
CA SER A 214 -13.76 7.76 0.17
C SER A 214 -13.82 6.62 1.19
N VAL A 215 -14.97 5.96 1.23
CA VAL A 215 -15.15 4.67 1.91
C VAL A 215 -15.23 3.60 0.83
N GLU A 216 -14.40 2.58 0.94
CA GLU A 216 -14.31 1.45 0.03
C GLU A 216 -14.71 0.16 0.73
N LEU A 217 -15.61 -0.60 0.10
CA LEU A 217 -15.98 -1.95 0.49
C LEU A 217 -15.58 -2.89 -0.66
N GLY A 218 -14.75 -3.87 -0.37
CA GLY A 218 -14.24 -4.79 -1.39
C GLY A 218 -14.07 -6.22 -0.91
N TYR A 219 -13.89 -7.10 -1.88
CA TYR A 219 -13.54 -8.50 -1.71
C TYR A 219 -12.24 -8.80 -2.44
N ARG A 220 -11.36 -9.60 -1.83
CA ARG A 220 -10.04 -10.00 -2.32
C ARG A 220 -10.03 -11.48 -2.63
N LEU A 221 -9.61 -11.81 -3.83
CA LEU A 221 -9.36 -13.17 -4.28
C LEU A 221 -7.87 -13.33 -4.52
N THR A 222 -7.19 -14.09 -3.66
CA THR A 222 -5.80 -14.48 -3.89
C THR A 222 -5.74 -15.49 -5.02
N LEU A 223 -5.09 -15.11 -6.13
CA LEU A 223 -4.90 -15.97 -7.30
C LEU A 223 -3.58 -16.74 -7.23
N ASN A 224 -2.55 -16.09 -6.70
CA ASN A 224 -1.28 -16.70 -6.32
C ASN A 224 -0.88 -16.16 -4.95
N ASP A 225 -0.62 -17.08 -4.02
CA ASP A 225 -0.29 -16.76 -2.64
C ASP A 225 1.22 -16.70 -2.47
N GLY A 226 1.70 -15.61 -1.88
CA GLY A 226 3.11 -15.36 -1.69
C GLY A 226 3.34 -14.35 -0.58
N PHE A 227 4.50 -14.42 0.09
CA PHE A 227 4.73 -13.71 1.36
C PHE A 227 4.55 -12.18 1.28
N LEU A 228 4.75 -11.55 0.12
CA LEU A 228 4.52 -10.11 -0.03
C LEU A 228 3.05 -9.71 0.04
N ILE A 229 2.10 -10.66 -0.02
CA ILE A 229 0.68 -10.38 0.18
C ILE A 229 0.42 -9.78 1.57
N TYR A 230 1.32 -10.00 2.54
CA TYR A 230 1.26 -9.44 3.90
C TYR A 230 2.07 -8.16 4.10
N ALA A 231 2.86 -7.73 3.10
CA ALA A 231 3.67 -6.51 3.16
C ALA A 231 3.11 -5.38 2.27
N GLN A 232 2.03 -5.64 1.54
CA GLN A 232 1.41 -4.68 0.63
C GLN A 232 0.50 -3.67 1.38
N GLY A 233 -0.11 -2.76 0.63
CA GLY A 233 -1.11 -1.84 1.16
C GLY A 233 -1.04 -0.43 0.57
N PHE A 234 -2.20 0.04 0.12
CA PHE A 234 -2.42 1.38 -0.43
C PHE A 234 -3.06 2.31 0.60
N THR A 235 -3.84 1.75 1.52
CA THR A 235 -4.55 2.46 2.58
C THR A 235 -4.07 2.00 3.95
N ILE A 236 -4.30 2.80 4.99
CA ILE A 236 -3.99 2.41 6.38
C ILE A 236 -4.71 1.11 6.78
N THR A 237 -5.91 0.87 6.24
CA THR A 237 -6.66 -0.35 6.50
C THR A 237 -6.02 -1.57 5.83
N ASP A 238 -5.35 -1.40 4.69
CA ASP A 238 -4.61 -2.52 4.08
C ASP A 238 -3.46 -2.96 4.97
N TRP A 239 -2.76 -2.00 5.57
CA TRP A 239 -1.69 -2.26 6.53
C TRP A 239 -2.22 -2.96 7.77
N ILE A 240 -3.35 -2.50 8.32
CA ILE A 240 -4.02 -3.16 9.46
C ILE A 240 -4.45 -4.58 9.10
N TYR A 241 -5.09 -4.78 7.95
CA TYR A 241 -5.50 -6.09 7.45
C TYR A 241 -4.30 -7.02 7.31
N ASN A 242 -3.23 -6.54 6.68
CA ASN A 242 -2.04 -7.32 6.42
C ASN A 242 -1.28 -7.68 7.69
N PHE A 243 -1.22 -6.76 8.66
CA PHE A 243 -0.68 -7.03 9.98
C PHE A 243 -1.43 -8.19 10.67
N PHE A 244 -2.76 -8.16 10.69
CA PHE A 244 -3.54 -9.24 11.30
C PHE A 244 -3.51 -10.54 10.51
N ALA A 245 -3.49 -10.46 9.17
CA ALA A 245 -3.30 -11.63 8.31
C ALA A 245 -1.93 -12.29 8.55
N PHE A 246 -0.88 -11.48 8.75
CA PHE A 246 0.44 -11.96 9.11
C PHE A 246 0.47 -12.61 10.50
N LEU A 247 -0.16 -11.99 11.51
CA LEU A 247 -0.27 -12.60 12.84
C LEU A 247 -1.02 -13.93 12.79
N LYS A 248 -2.08 -14.04 11.98
CA LYS A 248 -2.80 -15.30 11.75
C LYS A 248 -1.91 -16.33 11.07
N PHE A 249 -1.15 -15.95 10.06
CA PHE A 249 -0.15 -16.82 9.41
C PHE A 249 0.88 -17.33 10.42
N LEU A 250 1.41 -16.46 11.28
CA LEU A 250 2.33 -16.85 12.36
C LEU A 250 1.69 -17.85 13.32
N GLN A 251 0.42 -17.64 13.71
CA GLN A 251 -0.33 -18.60 14.55
C GLN A 251 -0.54 -19.96 13.88
N GLU A 252 -0.77 -19.96 12.57
CA GLU A 252 -0.97 -21.20 11.79
C GLU A 252 0.34 -21.95 11.54
N THR A 253 1.49 -21.26 11.67
CA THR A 253 2.83 -21.82 11.40
C THR A 253 3.71 -21.99 12.65
N SER A 254 3.29 -21.44 13.80
CA SER A 254 4.00 -21.57 15.08
C SER A 254 3.97 -23.01 15.61
N GLU A 255 5.04 -23.42 16.30
CA GLU A 255 5.08 -24.71 16.98
C GLU A 255 4.03 -24.76 18.11
N PRO A 256 3.50 -25.96 18.47
CA PRO A 256 2.36 -26.10 19.39
C PRO A 256 2.55 -25.52 20.81
N GLU A 257 3.79 -25.18 21.18
CA GLU A 257 4.14 -24.66 22.51
C GLU A 257 4.21 -23.12 22.58
N GLU A 258 4.11 -22.42 21.43
CA GLU A 258 4.04 -20.97 21.38
C GLU A 258 2.58 -20.48 21.50
N GLU A 259 2.15 -20.10 22.70
CA GLU A 259 0.85 -19.44 22.91
C GLU A 259 0.89 -17.99 22.38
N LEU A 260 0.63 -17.81 21.09
CA LEU A 260 0.29 -16.51 20.53
C LEU A 260 -1.16 -16.14 20.91
N PRO A 261 -1.44 -14.89 21.36
CA PRO A 261 -2.79 -14.50 21.76
C PRO A 261 -3.77 -14.63 20.60
N GLN A 262 -4.88 -15.38 20.78
CA GLN A 262 -5.92 -15.50 19.77
C GLN A 262 -6.52 -14.12 19.46
N ILE A 263 -6.29 -13.62 18.25
CA ILE A 263 -6.84 -12.33 17.80
C ILE A 263 -8.07 -12.62 16.94
N ASN A 264 -9.25 -12.41 17.52
CA ASN A 264 -10.52 -12.49 16.80
C ASN A 264 -10.99 -11.05 16.48
N ILE A 265 -10.82 -10.60 15.24
CA ILE A 265 -11.32 -9.29 14.80
C ILE A 265 -12.54 -9.48 13.90
N PRO A 266 -13.75 -9.14 14.38
CA PRO A 266 -15.00 -9.43 13.69
C PRO A 266 -15.18 -8.70 12.33
N PHE A 267 -14.29 -7.76 11.98
CA PHE A 267 -14.32 -7.02 10.70
C PHE A 267 -13.22 -7.43 9.71
N ILE A 268 -12.26 -8.26 10.14
CA ILE A 268 -11.22 -8.85 9.31
C ILE A 268 -11.35 -10.36 9.47
N THR A 269 -12.50 -10.87 9.03
CA THR A 269 -12.70 -12.30 8.83
C THR A 269 -12.96 -12.47 7.35
N THR A 270 -12.15 -13.30 6.69
CA THR A 270 -12.38 -13.83 5.34
C THR A 270 -12.49 -12.78 4.24
N ASP A 271 -11.40 -12.49 3.50
CA ASP A 271 -11.37 -11.88 2.15
C ASP A 271 -12.12 -10.54 1.88
N TYR A 272 -13.00 -10.08 2.75
CA TYR A 272 -13.72 -8.82 2.68
C TYR A 272 -12.95 -7.76 3.47
N TYR A 273 -12.97 -6.53 2.98
CA TYR A 273 -12.41 -5.39 3.69
C TYR A 273 -13.29 -4.14 3.53
N LEU A 274 -13.32 -3.34 4.58
CA LEU A 274 -13.85 -1.99 4.60
C LEU A 274 -12.66 -1.05 4.85
N THR A 275 -12.36 -0.15 3.92
CA THR A 275 -11.24 0.79 4.04
C THR A 275 -11.69 2.23 3.86
N PHE A 276 -11.02 3.14 4.57
CA PHE A 276 -11.03 4.57 4.26
C PHE A 276 -9.85 4.85 3.34
N SER A 277 -10.13 5.36 2.15
CA SER A 277 -9.10 5.70 1.17
C SER A 277 -9.12 7.20 0.88
N ALA A 278 -7.93 7.79 0.79
CA ALA A 278 -7.79 9.10 0.17
C ALA A 278 -7.95 8.94 -1.35
N ARG A 279 -8.65 9.88 -1.98
CA ARG A 279 -8.49 10.14 -3.42
C ARG A 279 -7.10 10.73 -3.64
N PHE A 280 -6.47 10.36 -4.74
CA PHE A 280 -5.12 10.80 -5.06
C PHE A 280 -5.11 12.25 -5.54
#